data_AF-A0A843T6C3-F1
#
_entry.id   AF-A0A843T6C3-F1
#
_cell.length_a   1.000
_cell.length_b   1.000
_cell.length_c   1.000
_cell.angle_alpha   90.00
_cell.angle_beta   90.00
_cell.angle_gamma   90.00
#
_symmetry.space_group_name_H-M   'P 1'
#
loop_
_entity.id
_entity.type
_entity.pdbx_description
1 polymer ?
#
loop_
_entity_poly.entity_id
_entity_poly.type
_entity_poly.pdbx_seq_one_letter_code
_entity_poly.pdbx_strand_id
1 'polypeptide(L)'
;MEAILRSGLVFGKAALLGGLLAGCVETQEAQQATGQAASGTFTAGSPLGVMVEDQFSPMSENVKVYGGVVNAESCSYHEGGDLIVVVNRGVNQDQVPNDGFISLLNHDGSVHTANWIGTNREGLILNHPLGSDTWDGRLYVADRDGGTSDQDPSVSVIRWFDLETGAPMGEVPIDDSEGFNDLAIAEDGTIYATDTGASRLYEVSPDGSWRVLLDGAPLNLPNGVAMDNDGNIVIVNIGDAEVITLSPTGATLATEQAVQAGNDGLVILEDGTKYVSSVREGGVSRIRPGEPAELIASNIPSAASMCYDVGGNQLVIPLNPNNAVAIVPLD
;
A
#
# COMPACT_ATOMS: atom_id res chain seq x y z
N MET A 1 63.39 54.45 -17.46
CA MET A 1 63.32 55.85 -17.96
C MET A 1 61.86 56.18 -18.17
N GLU A 2 61.36 57.10 -17.35
CA GLU A 2 60.34 58.15 -17.60
C GLU A 2 58.93 57.73 -18.06
N ALA A 3 57.87 57.98 -17.26
CA ALA A 3 57.18 59.26 -17.01
C ALA A 3 56.28 59.70 -18.21
N ILE A 4 54.98 59.37 -18.20
CA ILE A 4 53.81 60.22 -17.84
C ILE A 4 53.72 61.58 -18.59
N LEU A 5 52.59 61.81 -19.29
CA LEU A 5 51.65 62.97 -19.24
C LEU A 5 51.16 63.48 -20.61
N ARG A 6 49.80 63.46 -20.77
CA ARG A 6 48.85 64.53 -21.19
C ARG A 6 49.16 65.32 -22.49
N SER A 7 48.24 65.77 -23.33
CA SER A 7 46.83 66.20 -23.22
C SER A 7 46.39 66.70 -24.62
N GLY A 8 45.09 66.74 -24.91
CA GLY A 8 44.56 67.49 -26.06
C GLY A 8 43.06 67.31 -26.29
N LEU A 9 42.24 68.11 -25.61
CA LEU A 9 40.80 68.28 -25.80
C LEU A 9 40.47 68.97 -27.14
N VAL A 10 39.33 68.61 -27.75
CA VAL A 10 38.37 69.60 -28.31
C VAL A 10 36.93 69.13 -28.06
N PHE A 11 36.12 70.08 -27.60
CA PHE A 11 34.72 69.97 -27.17
C PHE A 11 33.71 69.77 -28.32
N GLY A 12 32.66 68.99 -28.03
CA GLY A 12 31.36 69.05 -28.69
C GLY A 12 30.24 68.71 -27.70
N LYS A 13 29.51 69.73 -27.23
CA LYS A 13 28.33 69.61 -26.36
C LYS A 13 27.14 69.05 -27.17
N ALA A 14 26.37 68.11 -26.61
CA ALA A 14 24.96 68.31 -26.26
C ALA A 14 24.22 67.01 -25.88
N ALA A 15 23.40 67.13 -24.83
CA ALA A 15 22.25 66.31 -24.43
C ALA A 15 22.48 64.90 -23.87
N LEU A 16 22.68 64.84 -22.55
CA LEU A 16 22.16 63.74 -21.71
C LEU A 16 20.63 63.81 -21.72
N LEU A 17 19.96 62.76 -22.20
CA LEU A 17 18.60 62.44 -21.77
C LEU A 17 18.70 61.37 -20.70
N GLY A 18 18.36 61.74 -19.46
CA GLY A 18 18.14 60.80 -18.38
C GLY A 18 16.89 59.96 -18.67
N GLY A 19 17.02 58.66 -18.50
CA GLY A 19 15.91 57.72 -18.44
C GLY A 19 16.27 56.64 -17.43
N LEU A 20 16.02 56.91 -16.14
CA LEU A 20 15.78 55.83 -15.18
C LEU A 20 14.53 55.10 -15.67
N LEU A 21 14.70 53.93 -16.28
CA LEU A 21 13.61 52.96 -16.33
C LEU A 21 13.53 52.34 -14.94
N ALA A 22 12.64 52.91 -14.12
CA ALA A 22 12.08 52.21 -12.98
C ALA A 22 11.36 50.97 -13.53
N GLY A 23 12.02 49.82 -13.51
CA GLY A 23 11.36 48.54 -13.71
C GLY A 23 10.43 48.33 -12.52
N CYS A 24 9.14 48.55 -12.71
CA CYS A 24 8.12 48.14 -11.77
C CYS A 24 8.30 46.64 -11.52
N VAL A 25 8.65 46.29 -10.29
CA VAL A 25 8.46 44.92 -9.80
C VAL A 25 6.94 44.76 -9.70
N GLU A 26 6.33 44.10 -10.69
CA GLU A 26 5.00 43.55 -10.50
C GLU A 26 5.13 42.46 -9.45
N THR A 27 4.78 42.80 -8.22
CA THR A 27 4.46 41.81 -7.20
C THR A 27 3.25 41.05 -7.73
N GLN A 28 3.47 39.84 -8.21
CA GLN A 28 2.41 38.89 -8.52
C GLN A 28 1.74 38.56 -7.19
N GLU A 29 0.67 39.29 -6.85
CA GLU A 29 -0.18 38.94 -5.72
C GLU A 29 -0.65 37.51 -5.96
N ALA A 30 -0.27 36.59 -5.07
CA ALA A 30 -0.81 35.25 -5.07
C ALA A 30 -2.33 35.39 -4.92
N GLN A 31 -3.07 35.18 -6.01
CA GLN A 31 -4.51 35.00 -5.94
C GLN A 31 -4.74 33.79 -5.04
N GLN A 32 -5.08 34.06 -3.78
CA GLN A 32 -5.66 33.04 -2.91
C GLN A 32 -6.86 32.48 -3.64
N ALA A 33 -6.76 31.23 -4.07
CA ALA A 33 -7.91 30.49 -4.58
C ALA A 33 -8.95 30.47 -3.47
N THR A 34 -9.94 31.35 -3.54
CA THR A 34 -11.09 31.33 -2.65
C THR A 34 -11.95 30.16 -3.09
N GLY A 35 -11.69 28.98 -2.53
CA GLY A 35 -12.55 27.82 -2.70
C GLY A 35 -13.98 28.22 -2.34
N GLN A 36 -14.86 28.33 -3.33
CA GLN A 36 -16.27 28.54 -3.06
C GLN A 36 -16.81 27.28 -2.41
N ALA A 37 -17.43 27.43 -1.23
CA ALA A 37 -18.11 26.33 -0.59
C ALA A 37 -19.18 25.77 -1.55
N ALA A 38 -19.18 24.45 -1.73
CA ALA A 38 -20.20 23.79 -2.52
C ALA A 38 -21.59 24.08 -1.94
N SER A 39 -22.58 24.29 -2.81
CA SER A 39 -23.97 24.38 -2.40
C SER A 39 -24.45 23.04 -1.83
N GLY A 40 -24.97 23.04 -0.61
CA GLY A 40 -25.51 21.84 0.04
C GLY A 40 -25.78 22.02 1.53
N THR A 41 -26.45 21.05 2.14
CA THR A 41 -26.63 21.02 3.60
C THR A 41 -25.38 20.43 4.23
N PHE A 42 -24.75 21.18 5.14
CA PHE A 42 -23.66 20.67 5.96
C PHE A 42 -24.13 19.44 6.76
N THR A 43 -23.36 18.37 6.71
CA THR A 43 -23.59 17.14 7.49
C THR A 43 -22.30 16.79 8.23
N ALA A 44 -22.41 16.53 9.54
CA ALA A 44 -21.28 16.01 10.32
C ALA A 44 -21.03 14.53 9.99
N GLY A 45 -19.80 14.06 10.17
CA GLY A 45 -19.47 12.64 9.98
C GLY A 45 -20.18 11.73 10.98
N SER A 46 -20.42 10.48 10.55
CA SER A 46 -20.93 9.41 11.40
C SER A 46 -19.80 8.72 12.19
N PRO A 47 -20.12 7.93 13.23
CA PRO A 47 -19.19 6.93 13.76
C PRO A 47 -18.68 6.00 12.65
N LEU A 48 -17.57 5.28 12.90
CA LEU A 48 -17.08 4.28 11.96
C LEU A 48 -18.09 3.13 11.80
N GLY A 49 -18.33 2.76 10.55
CA GLY A 49 -19.32 1.78 10.13
C GLY A 49 -19.47 1.81 8.62
N VAL A 50 -20.39 0.99 8.10
CA VAL A 50 -20.69 0.91 6.66
C VAL A 50 -22.11 1.39 6.38
N MET A 51 -22.38 1.75 5.13
CA MET A 51 -23.72 2.05 4.65
C MET A 51 -24.30 0.81 3.97
N VAL A 52 -25.40 0.27 4.49
CA VAL A 52 -26.12 -0.87 3.92
C VAL A 52 -27.49 -0.38 3.48
N GLU A 53 -27.80 -0.44 2.18
CA GLU A 53 -29.08 0.01 1.63
C GLU A 53 -29.48 1.43 2.11
N ASP A 54 -28.54 2.39 2.06
CA ASP A 54 -28.69 3.76 2.55
C ASP A 54 -28.93 3.91 4.06
N GLN A 55 -28.79 2.84 4.83
CA GLN A 55 -28.83 2.86 6.29
C GLN A 55 -27.44 2.68 6.89
N PHE A 56 -27.11 3.51 7.87
CA PHE A 56 -25.85 3.40 8.60
C PHE A 56 -25.88 2.18 9.53
N SER A 57 -24.84 1.35 9.44
CA SER A 57 -24.61 0.20 10.31
C SER A 57 -23.27 0.37 11.04
N PRO A 58 -23.26 0.47 12.39
CA PRO A 58 -22.03 0.68 13.14
C PRO A 58 -21.12 -0.55 13.10
N MET A 59 -19.82 -0.30 13.21
CA MET A 59 -18.79 -1.33 13.42
C MET A 59 -19.08 -2.21 14.65
N SER A 60 -18.72 -3.50 14.59
CA SER A 60 -18.90 -4.41 15.73
C SER A 60 -18.05 -4.00 16.94
N GLU A 61 -18.58 -4.23 18.15
CA GLU A 61 -18.00 -3.70 19.39
C GLU A 61 -16.62 -4.25 19.75
N ASN A 62 -16.25 -5.42 19.20
CA ASN A 62 -14.95 -6.04 19.42
C ASN A 62 -13.81 -5.39 18.62
N VAL A 63 -14.12 -4.52 17.66
CA VAL A 63 -13.12 -3.84 16.82
C VAL A 63 -12.68 -2.53 17.45
N LYS A 64 -11.37 -2.32 17.55
CA LYS A 64 -10.77 -1.04 17.95
C LYS A 64 -10.02 -0.42 16.79
N VAL A 65 -10.15 0.89 16.61
CA VAL A 65 -9.51 1.60 15.49
C VAL A 65 -8.52 2.63 16.02
N TYR A 66 -7.33 2.62 15.42
CA TYR A 66 -6.19 3.46 15.78
C TYR A 66 -5.82 4.31 14.56
N GLY A 67 -6.09 5.61 14.67
CA GLY A 67 -5.83 6.58 13.61
C GLY A 67 -4.40 7.11 13.61
N GLY A 68 -4.09 7.89 12.57
CA GLY A 68 -2.76 8.50 12.39
C GLY A 68 -1.82 7.65 11.55
N VAL A 69 -2.34 6.58 10.92
CA VAL A 69 -1.61 5.67 10.04
C VAL A 69 -2.03 5.94 8.61
N VAL A 70 -1.33 6.85 7.93
CA VAL A 70 -1.79 7.43 6.66
C VAL A 70 -1.74 6.40 5.52
N ASN A 71 -2.81 6.28 4.73
CA ASN A 71 -2.87 5.41 3.55
C ASN A 71 -2.36 3.97 3.80
N ALA A 72 -2.62 3.41 4.98
CA ALA A 72 -2.25 2.03 5.28
C ALA A 72 -2.96 1.08 4.31
N GLU A 73 -2.21 0.16 3.70
CA GLU A 73 -2.77 -0.81 2.75
C GLU A 73 -2.52 -2.26 3.11
N SER A 74 -1.29 -2.57 3.50
CA SER A 74 -0.91 -3.90 3.96
C SER A 74 -0.26 -3.83 5.33
N CYS A 75 -0.17 -4.98 5.97
CA CYS A 75 0.67 -5.15 7.14
C CYS A 75 1.31 -6.53 7.15
N SER A 76 2.37 -6.65 7.93
CA SER A 76 3.07 -7.91 8.23
C SER A 76 3.60 -7.85 9.66
N TYR A 77 4.11 -8.96 10.18
CA TYR A 77 4.64 -9.00 11.55
C TYR A 77 6.16 -9.12 11.56
N HIS A 78 6.82 -8.29 12.36
CA HIS A 78 8.26 -8.35 12.58
C HIS A 78 8.55 -9.06 13.90
N GLU A 79 8.78 -10.37 13.85
CA GLU A 79 9.03 -11.19 15.06
C GLU A 79 10.25 -10.73 15.87
N GLY A 80 11.35 -10.37 15.19
CA GLY A 80 12.59 -9.93 15.85
C GLY A 80 12.45 -8.61 16.61
N GLY A 81 11.61 -7.70 16.08
CA GLY A 81 11.35 -6.40 16.68
C GLY A 81 10.15 -6.37 17.62
N ASP A 82 9.32 -7.42 17.61
CA ASP A 82 8.02 -7.49 18.31
C ASP A 82 7.09 -6.32 17.92
N LEU A 83 6.97 -6.08 16.61
CA LEU A 83 6.26 -4.93 16.05
C LEU A 83 5.41 -5.33 14.84
N ILE A 84 4.35 -4.56 14.61
CA ILE A 84 3.53 -4.64 13.41
C ILE A 84 4.13 -3.71 12.36
N VAL A 85 4.45 -4.25 11.19
CA VAL A 85 4.89 -3.49 10.02
C VAL A 85 3.65 -3.09 9.24
N VAL A 86 3.47 -1.79 8.95
CA VAL A 86 2.37 -1.31 8.12
C VAL A 86 2.89 -0.62 6.89
N VAL A 87 2.43 -1.09 5.74
CA VAL A 87 2.73 -0.53 4.43
C VAL A 87 1.82 0.65 4.15
N ASN A 88 2.41 1.81 3.88
CA ASN A 88 1.70 3.04 3.59
C ASN A 88 1.87 3.40 2.11
N ARG A 89 0.75 3.39 1.39
CA ARG A 89 0.73 3.75 -0.03
C ARG A 89 1.10 5.21 -0.23
N GLY A 90 1.94 5.44 -1.24
CA GLY A 90 2.13 6.75 -1.83
C GLY A 90 0.84 7.29 -2.44
N VAL A 91 0.86 8.58 -2.81
CA VAL A 91 -0.18 9.11 -3.68
C VAL A 91 0.05 8.65 -5.13
N ASN A 92 -0.82 9.07 -6.05
CA ASN A 92 -0.61 8.72 -7.45
C ASN A 92 0.72 9.32 -7.95
N GLN A 93 1.46 8.52 -8.74
CA GLN A 93 2.82 8.86 -9.16
C GLN A 93 2.89 10.08 -10.09
N ASP A 94 1.79 10.42 -10.77
CA ASP A 94 1.64 11.65 -11.55
C ASP A 94 1.49 12.92 -10.68
N GLN A 95 1.22 12.76 -9.38
CA GLN A 95 1.15 13.85 -8.40
C GLN A 95 2.47 13.98 -7.64
N VAL A 96 2.90 12.91 -6.99
CA VAL A 96 4.15 12.85 -6.24
C VAL A 96 4.77 11.46 -6.43
N PRO A 97 5.89 11.34 -7.15
CA PRO A 97 6.57 10.06 -7.29
C PRO A 97 7.38 9.73 -6.02
N ASN A 98 7.60 8.43 -5.77
CA ASN A 98 8.48 7.92 -4.70
C ASN A 98 8.15 8.45 -3.30
N ASP A 99 6.88 8.45 -2.93
CA ASP A 99 6.40 8.94 -1.63
C ASP A 99 5.78 7.86 -0.71
N GLY A 100 5.69 6.60 -1.16
CA GLY A 100 5.33 5.46 -0.31
C GLY A 100 6.28 5.28 0.87
N PHE A 101 5.81 4.75 2.00
CA PHE A 101 6.62 4.61 3.22
C PHE A 101 6.11 3.46 4.08
N ILE A 102 6.86 3.10 5.13
CA ILE A 102 6.50 2.01 6.05
C ILE A 102 6.48 2.55 7.48
N SER A 103 5.43 2.22 8.22
CA SER A 103 5.26 2.53 9.64
C SER A 103 5.47 1.28 10.51
N LEU A 104 5.83 1.49 11.77
CA LEU A 104 5.86 0.45 12.81
C LEU A 104 4.86 0.79 13.91
N LEU A 105 4.10 -0.20 14.35
CA LEU A 105 3.17 -0.08 15.48
C LEU A 105 3.46 -1.12 16.56
N ASN A 106 3.10 -0.76 17.79
CA ASN A 106 3.02 -1.70 18.91
C ASN A 106 1.70 -2.47 18.85
N HIS A 107 1.63 -3.62 19.53
CA HIS A 107 0.41 -4.44 19.63
C HIS A 107 -0.82 -3.69 20.15
N ASP A 108 -0.64 -2.67 20.98
CA ASP A 108 -1.77 -1.89 21.51
C ASP A 108 -2.34 -0.87 20.50
N GLY A 109 -1.84 -0.87 19.26
CA GLY A 109 -2.22 0.03 18.17
C GLY A 109 -1.54 1.39 18.22
N SER A 110 -0.69 1.67 19.22
CA SER A 110 0.09 2.91 19.25
C SER A 110 1.20 2.90 18.21
N VAL A 111 1.44 4.05 17.58
CA VAL A 111 2.53 4.20 16.61
C VAL A 111 3.88 4.16 17.33
N HIS A 112 4.72 3.20 16.96
CA HIS A 112 6.10 3.11 17.42
C HIS A 112 7.02 4.01 16.59
N THR A 113 6.91 3.92 15.26
CA THR A 113 7.69 4.73 14.32
C THR A 113 6.86 5.06 13.10
N ALA A 114 6.48 6.33 12.94
CA ALA A 114 5.54 6.76 11.90
C ALA A 114 6.10 6.72 10.46
N ASN A 115 7.42 6.70 10.30
CA ASN A 115 8.06 6.68 8.99
C ASN A 115 9.42 5.97 9.11
N TRP A 116 9.37 4.67 9.35
CA TRP A 116 10.56 3.84 9.55
C TRP A 116 11.37 3.71 8.26
N ILE A 117 10.76 3.21 7.19
CA ILE A 117 11.31 3.29 5.82
C ILE A 117 10.64 4.49 5.13
N GLY A 118 11.43 5.46 4.68
CA GLY A 118 10.93 6.68 4.04
C GLY A 118 11.21 7.98 4.80
N THR A 119 11.83 7.94 6.00
CA THR A 119 12.26 9.15 6.75
C THR A 119 13.23 10.00 5.93
N ASN A 120 14.07 9.36 5.13
CA ASN A 120 14.83 9.96 4.05
C ASN A 120 14.67 9.08 2.80
N ARG A 121 15.12 9.60 1.65
CA ARG A 121 15.03 8.93 0.35
C ARG A 121 16.41 8.55 -0.20
N GLU A 122 17.44 8.50 0.64
CA GLU A 122 18.81 8.20 0.18
C GLU A 122 18.92 6.74 -0.25
N GLY A 123 18.95 6.51 -1.58
CA GLY A 123 18.96 5.16 -2.15
C GLY A 123 17.63 4.41 -2.05
N LEU A 124 16.56 5.08 -1.63
CA LEU A 124 15.22 4.49 -1.50
C LEU A 124 14.37 4.83 -2.72
N ILE A 125 13.87 3.78 -3.38
CA ILE A 125 12.71 3.85 -4.26
C ILE A 125 11.62 3.01 -3.60
N LEU A 126 10.51 3.66 -3.29
CA LEU A 126 9.29 3.08 -2.77
C LEU A 126 8.14 3.98 -3.18
N ASN A 127 7.46 3.60 -4.25
CA ASN A 127 6.56 4.49 -4.96
C ASN A 127 5.14 4.39 -4.43
N HIS A 128 4.58 3.19 -4.50
CA HIS A 128 3.18 2.90 -4.22
C HIS A 128 3.03 1.44 -3.72
N PRO A 129 3.62 1.11 -2.57
CA PRO A 129 3.59 -0.26 -2.08
C PRO A 129 2.17 -0.64 -1.64
N LEU A 130 1.73 -1.84 -2.03
CA LEU A 130 0.40 -2.37 -1.78
C LEU A 130 0.48 -3.51 -0.76
N GLY A 131 0.73 -4.73 -1.20
CA GLY A 131 0.91 -5.91 -0.36
C GLY A 131 2.32 -6.11 0.21
N SER A 132 2.43 -6.98 1.21
CA SER A 132 3.71 -7.30 1.85
C SER A 132 3.74 -8.64 2.56
N ASP A 133 4.92 -9.23 2.60
CA ASP A 133 5.21 -10.43 3.37
C ASP A 133 6.65 -10.37 3.92
N THR A 134 6.93 -11.17 4.95
CA THR A 134 8.25 -11.25 5.59
C THR A 134 8.85 -12.62 5.45
N TRP A 135 10.10 -12.69 4.99
CA TRP A 135 10.81 -13.96 4.83
C TRP A 135 12.32 -13.76 5.00
N ASP A 136 12.98 -14.69 5.70
CA ASP A 136 14.44 -14.72 5.93
C ASP A 136 15.03 -13.37 6.38
N GLY A 137 14.39 -12.73 7.37
CA GLY A 137 14.83 -11.45 7.93
C GLY A 137 14.66 -10.25 6.99
N ARG A 138 13.77 -10.35 5.99
CA ARG A 138 13.46 -9.28 5.04
C ARG A 138 11.98 -8.98 5.00
N LEU A 139 11.67 -7.71 4.71
CA LEU A 139 10.34 -7.26 4.28
C LEU A 139 10.31 -7.23 2.76
N TYR A 140 9.35 -7.89 2.14
CA TYR A 140 9.06 -7.79 0.72
C TYR A 140 7.77 -6.99 0.51
N VAL A 141 7.74 -6.16 -0.52
CA VAL A 141 6.57 -5.35 -0.86
C VAL A 141 6.25 -5.44 -2.34
N ALA A 142 4.96 -5.52 -2.67
CA ALA A 142 4.44 -5.34 -4.01
C ALA A 142 4.36 -3.84 -4.29
N ASP A 143 5.30 -3.33 -5.08
CA ASP A 143 5.39 -1.92 -5.48
C ASP A 143 5.24 -1.77 -7.00
N ARG A 144 5.37 -0.55 -7.51
CA ARG A 144 5.40 -0.25 -8.94
C ARG A 144 6.39 0.85 -9.29
N ASP A 145 6.93 0.80 -10.50
CA ASP A 145 7.57 1.92 -11.16
C ASP A 145 6.64 2.52 -12.21
N GLY A 146 7.00 3.70 -12.73
CA GLY A 146 6.24 4.39 -13.78
C GLY A 146 4.91 4.97 -13.29
N GLY A 147 3.96 5.14 -14.19
CA GLY A 147 2.68 5.79 -13.91
C GLY A 147 2.78 7.29 -13.64
N THR A 148 3.89 7.93 -14.04
CA THR A 148 4.11 9.36 -13.83
C THR A 148 3.48 10.23 -14.93
N SER A 149 3.14 9.62 -16.06
CA SER A 149 2.46 10.28 -17.19
C SER A 149 1.84 9.24 -18.14
N ASP A 150 1.01 9.70 -19.09
CA ASP A 150 0.48 8.87 -20.18
C ASP A 150 1.56 8.22 -21.08
N GLN A 151 2.82 8.67 -21.00
CA GLN A 151 3.95 8.12 -21.77
C GLN A 151 4.87 7.22 -20.94
N ASP A 152 4.59 7.04 -19.65
CA ASP A 152 5.40 6.28 -18.70
C ASP A 152 4.50 5.24 -18.01
N PRO A 153 4.27 4.07 -18.65
CA PRO A 153 3.34 3.07 -18.13
C PRO A 153 3.83 2.49 -16.81
N SER A 154 2.90 2.06 -15.96
CA SER A 154 3.25 1.40 -14.71
C SER A 154 3.82 0.00 -14.96
N VAL A 155 4.80 -0.38 -14.15
CA VAL A 155 5.41 -1.72 -14.14
C VAL A 155 5.47 -2.20 -12.70
N SER A 156 5.08 -3.45 -12.45
CA SER A 156 5.17 -4.04 -11.12
C SER A 156 6.62 -4.27 -10.72
N VAL A 157 6.94 -3.97 -9.47
CA VAL A 157 8.27 -4.20 -8.89
C VAL A 157 8.10 -4.84 -7.53
N ILE A 158 8.70 -6.01 -7.33
CA ILE A 158 8.85 -6.55 -5.97
C ILE A 158 10.12 -5.97 -5.40
N ARG A 159 10.03 -5.27 -4.27
CA ARG A 159 11.16 -4.66 -3.57
C ARG A 159 11.34 -5.35 -2.23
N TRP A 160 12.57 -5.45 -1.74
CA TRP A 160 12.82 -5.96 -0.40
C TRP A 160 13.83 -5.16 0.40
N PHE A 161 13.60 -5.17 1.70
CA PHE A 161 14.32 -4.40 2.70
C PHE A 161 14.81 -5.32 3.80
N ASP A 162 15.94 -4.99 4.39
CA ASP A 162 16.41 -5.62 5.61
C ASP A 162 15.40 -5.33 6.72
N LEU A 163 14.83 -6.36 7.34
CA LEU A 163 13.71 -6.19 8.26
C LEU A 163 14.13 -5.54 9.59
N GLU A 164 15.41 -5.64 9.96
CA GLU A 164 15.94 -5.05 11.19
C GLU A 164 16.24 -3.55 11.00
N THR A 165 16.83 -3.18 9.87
CA THR A 165 17.36 -1.82 9.63
C THR A 165 16.49 -0.97 8.71
N GLY A 166 15.59 -1.59 7.94
CA GLY A 166 14.82 -0.95 6.88
C GLY A 166 15.65 -0.59 5.65
N ALA A 167 16.90 -1.05 5.55
CA ALA A 167 17.78 -0.73 4.44
C ALA A 167 17.30 -1.39 3.13
N PRO A 168 17.25 -0.68 1.99
CA PRO A 168 16.95 -1.29 0.70
C PRO A 168 17.98 -2.37 0.36
N MET A 169 17.52 -3.56 -0.04
CA MET A 169 18.40 -4.70 -0.35
C MET A 169 18.34 -5.12 -1.82
N GLY A 170 17.21 -4.93 -2.49
CA GLY A 170 17.08 -5.22 -3.91
C GLY A 170 15.66 -5.11 -4.42
N GLU A 171 15.53 -5.36 -5.72
CA GLU A 171 14.28 -5.30 -6.45
C GLU A 171 14.29 -6.28 -7.63
N VAL A 172 13.09 -6.66 -8.08
CA VAL A 172 12.86 -7.33 -9.36
C VAL A 172 11.67 -6.68 -10.06
N PRO A 173 11.86 -6.09 -11.26
CA PRO A 173 10.75 -5.61 -12.09
C PRO A 173 10.12 -6.74 -12.90
N ILE A 174 8.79 -6.69 -13.06
CA ILE A 174 7.99 -7.62 -13.85
C ILE A 174 7.26 -6.80 -14.91
N ASP A 175 7.85 -6.70 -16.10
CA ASP A 175 7.41 -5.83 -17.21
C ASP A 175 6.12 -6.27 -17.91
N ASP A 176 5.62 -7.48 -17.64
CA ASP A 176 4.31 -7.97 -18.13
C ASP A 176 3.13 -7.60 -17.21
N SER A 177 3.39 -6.97 -16.05
CA SER A 177 2.37 -6.59 -15.07
C SER A 177 2.40 -5.10 -14.77
N GLU A 178 1.24 -4.44 -14.83
CA GLU A 178 1.11 -3.00 -14.57
C GLU A 178 0.88 -2.65 -13.09
N GLY A 179 0.57 -3.65 -12.25
CA GLY A 179 0.45 -3.44 -10.81
C GLY A 179 0.04 -4.69 -10.05
N PHE A 180 0.99 -5.28 -9.30
CA PHE A 180 0.68 -6.29 -8.31
C PHE A 180 -0.11 -5.69 -7.15
N ASN A 181 -1.03 -6.47 -6.62
CA ASN A 181 -1.83 -6.09 -5.47
C ASN A 181 -1.24 -6.69 -4.19
N ASP A 182 -0.98 -7.99 -4.17
CA ASP A 182 -0.39 -8.66 -3.00
C ASP A 182 0.69 -9.69 -3.36
N LEU A 183 1.46 -10.14 -2.37
CA LEU A 183 2.47 -11.19 -2.52
C LEU A 183 2.56 -12.11 -1.29
N ALA A 184 3.00 -13.34 -1.52
CA ALA A 184 3.32 -14.32 -0.47
C ALA A 184 4.61 -15.07 -0.82
N ILE A 185 5.37 -15.50 0.18
CA ILE A 185 6.67 -16.14 -0.01
C ILE A 185 6.65 -17.56 0.53
N ALA A 186 7.03 -18.52 -0.32
CA ALA A 186 7.19 -19.92 0.06
C ALA A 186 8.47 -20.14 0.89
N GLU A 187 8.56 -21.28 1.57
CA GLU A 187 9.71 -21.64 2.40
C GLU A 187 11.05 -21.61 1.63
N ASP A 188 11.03 -21.90 0.32
CA ASP A 188 12.21 -21.87 -0.55
C ASP A 188 12.55 -20.47 -1.12
N GLY A 189 11.80 -19.45 -0.74
CA GLY A 189 11.95 -18.06 -1.18
C GLY A 189 11.26 -17.75 -2.51
N THR A 190 10.51 -18.68 -3.09
CA THR A 190 9.66 -18.40 -4.26
C THR A 190 8.54 -17.45 -3.87
N ILE A 191 8.35 -16.39 -4.66
CA ILE A 191 7.32 -15.38 -4.43
C ILE A 191 6.15 -15.63 -5.36
N TYR A 192 4.94 -15.62 -4.82
CA TYR A 192 3.70 -15.60 -5.58
C TYR A 192 3.06 -14.23 -5.46
N ALA A 193 2.73 -13.62 -6.59
CA ALA A 193 2.16 -12.26 -6.62
C ALA A 193 0.88 -12.20 -7.43
N THR A 194 -0.14 -11.51 -6.92
CA THR A 194 -1.44 -11.36 -7.56
C THR A 194 -1.48 -10.08 -8.39
N ASP A 195 -1.94 -10.21 -9.64
CA ASP A 195 -2.33 -9.08 -10.48
C ASP A 195 -3.85 -9.07 -10.58
N THR A 196 -4.47 -8.20 -9.79
CA THR A 196 -5.93 -8.06 -9.73
C THR A 196 -6.50 -7.63 -11.09
N GLY A 197 -5.84 -6.69 -11.77
CA GLY A 197 -6.34 -6.09 -13.01
C GLY A 197 -6.31 -7.06 -14.18
N ALA A 198 -5.24 -7.84 -14.30
CA ALA A 198 -5.09 -8.86 -15.34
C ALA A 198 -5.71 -10.21 -14.97
N SER A 199 -6.13 -10.42 -13.71
CA SER A 199 -6.57 -11.73 -13.20
C SER A 199 -5.52 -12.82 -13.38
N ARG A 200 -4.30 -12.51 -12.93
CA ARG A 200 -3.13 -13.39 -13.05
C ARG A 200 -2.49 -13.66 -11.71
N LEU A 201 -1.81 -14.80 -11.64
CA LEU A 201 -0.89 -15.15 -10.56
C LEU A 201 0.50 -15.33 -11.16
N TYR A 202 1.48 -14.64 -10.61
CA TYR A 202 2.88 -14.76 -11.00
C TYR A 202 3.63 -15.65 -10.01
N GLU A 203 4.61 -16.39 -10.52
CA GLU A 203 5.62 -17.09 -9.73
C GLU A 203 6.98 -16.44 -10.05
N VAL A 204 7.70 -16.03 -9.01
CA VAL A 204 9.01 -15.38 -9.10
C VAL A 204 10.00 -16.18 -8.27
N SER A 205 11.03 -16.70 -8.91
CA SER A 205 12.11 -17.46 -8.27
C SER A 205 13.03 -16.54 -7.47
N PRO A 206 13.76 -17.05 -6.46
CA PRO A 206 14.73 -16.27 -5.68
C PRO A 206 15.84 -15.59 -6.51
N ASP A 207 16.10 -16.07 -7.74
CA ASP A 207 17.06 -15.49 -8.67
C ASP A 207 16.48 -14.34 -9.52
N GLY A 208 15.19 -14.00 -9.33
CA GLY A 208 14.47 -12.96 -10.04
C GLY A 208 13.86 -13.40 -11.37
N SER A 209 14.04 -14.66 -11.79
CA SER A 209 13.30 -15.19 -12.95
C SER A 209 11.84 -15.38 -12.60
N TRP A 210 10.93 -15.10 -13.53
CA TRP A 210 9.49 -15.15 -13.28
C TRP A 210 8.70 -15.73 -14.45
N ARG A 211 7.47 -16.16 -14.16
CA ARG A 211 6.46 -16.56 -15.15
C ARG A 211 5.04 -16.29 -14.64
N VAL A 212 4.09 -16.20 -15.55
CA VAL A 212 2.65 -16.32 -15.21
C VAL A 212 2.36 -17.78 -14.87
N LEU A 213 1.94 -18.04 -13.63
CA LEU A 213 1.54 -19.36 -13.15
C LEU A 213 0.10 -19.69 -13.57
N LEU A 214 -0.80 -18.71 -13.45
CA LEU A 214 -2.20 -18.81 -13.87
C LEU A 214 -2.63 -17.53 -14.57
N ASP A 215 -3.41 -17.68 -15.64
CA ASP A 215 -3.99 -16.59 -16.44
C ASP A 215 -5.50 -16.84 -16.57
N GLY A 216 -6.30 -16.09 -15.81
CA GLY A 216 -7.75 -16.27 -15.71
C GLY A 216 -8.18 -17.36 -14.74
N ALA A 217 -9.28 -18.04 -15.06
CA ALA A 217 -9.97 -18.94 -14.13
C ALA A 217 -9.05 -20.00 -13.49
N PRO A 218 -9.17 -20.26 -12.18
CA PRO A 218 -10.26 -19.82 -11.30
C PRO A 218 -10.10 -18.42 -10.69
N LEU A 219 -9.08 -17.65 -11.11
CA LEU A 219 -8.90 -16.28 -10.62
C LEU A 219 -10.02 -15.36 -11.13
N ASN A 220 -10.59 -14.58 -10.21
CA ASN A 220 -11.61 -13.58 -10.50
C ASN A 220 -11.27 -12.31 -9.74
N LEU A 221 -10.40 -11.48 -10.36
CA LEU A 221 -9.77 -10.33 -9.71
C LEU A 221 -9.08 -10.78 -8.40
N PRO A 222 -7.99 -11.58 -8.48
CA PRO A 222 -7.30 -12.06 -7.29
C PRO A 222 -6.73 -10.87 -6.51
N ASN A 223 -6.83 -10.92 -5.19
CA ASN A 223 -6.37 -9.88 -4.28
C ASN A 223 -5.35 -10.50 -3.31
N GLY A 224 -5.69 -10.72 -2.04
CA GLY A 224 -4.78 -11.33 -1.08
C GLY A 224 -4.31 -12.75 -1.45
N VAL A 225 -3.05 -13.03 -1.13
CA VAL A 225 -2.41 -14.33 -1.30
C VAL A 225 -1.60 -14.70 -0.06
N ALA A 226 -1.62 -15.98 0.32
CA ALA A 226 -0.84 -16.50 1.43
C ALA A 226 -0.39 -17.94 1.13
N MET A 227 0.64 -18.40 1.82
CA MET A 227 1.02 -19.81 1.82
C MET A 227 0.28 -20.53 2.96
N ASP A 228 -0.28 -21.72 2.69
CA ASP A 228 -0.76 -22.58 3.77
C ASP A 228 0.37 -23.42 4.39
N ASN A 229 0.05 -24.10 5.50
CA ASN A 229 1.01 -24.90 6.26
C ASN A 229 1.50 -26.16 5.50
N ASP A 230 0.87 -26.51 4.38
CA ASP A 230 1.27 -27.62 3.51
C ASP A 230 2.10 -27.14 2.30
N GLY A 231 2.40 -25.83 2.22
CA GLY A 231 3.16 -25.22 1.14
C GLY A 231 2.33 -24.95 -0.13
N ASN A 232 1.01 -24.94 -0.04
CA ASN A 232 0.11 -24.57 -1.12
C ASN A 232 -0.15 -23.06 -1.13
N ILE A 233 -0.56 -22.56 -2.29
CA ILE A 233 -0.89 -21.15 -2.49
C ILE A 233 -2.38 -20.99 -2.21
N VAL A 234 -2.74 -20.06 -1.33
CA VAL A 234 -4.14 -19.71 -1.07
C VAL A 234 -4.39 -18.29 -1.54
N ILE A 235 -5.42 -18.10 -2.34
CA ILE A 235 -5.79 -16.81 -2.93
C ILE A 235 -7.23 -16.50 -2.58
N VAL A 236 -7.50 -15.22 -2.33
CA VAL A 236 -8.88 -14.73 -2.27
C VAL A 236 -9.20 -13.87 -3.49
N ASN A 237 -10.41 -14.03 -4.01
CA ASN A 237 -10.93 -13.25 -5.12
C ASN A 237 -11.73 -12.06 -4.59
N ILE A 238 -11.44 -10.83 -5.04
CA ILE A 238 -12.30 -9.67 -4.75
C ILE A 238 -13.58 -9.71 -5.61
N GLY A 239 -13.56 -10.46 -6.72
CA GLY A 239 -14.69 -10.58 -7.64
C GLY A 239 -15.88 -11.38 -7.10
N ASP A 240 -15.65 -12.22 -6.08
CA ASP A 240 -16.64 -13.08 -5.44
C ASP A 240 -16.26 -13.34 -3.97
N ALA A 241 -16.72 -14.45 -3.38
CA ALA A 241 -16.42 -14.85 -2.01
C ALA A 241 -15.47 -16.06 -1.96
N GLU A 242 -14.86 -16.45 -3.09
CA GLU A 242 -14.04 -17.65 -3.15
C GLU A 242 -12.69 -17.47 -2.44
N VAL A 243 -12.31 -18.52 -1.71
CA VAL A 243 -10.98 -18.73 -1.13
C VAL A 243 -10.42 -20.00 -1.77
N ILE A 244 -9.44 -19.84 -2.65
CA ILE A 244 -8.97 -20.91 -3.55
C ILE A 244 -7.61 -21.38 -3.07
N THR A 245 -7.48 -22.68 -2.79
CA THR A 245 -6.19 -23.33 -2.52
C THR A 245 -5.68 -24.00 -3.79
N LEU A 246 -4.45 -23.69 -4.18
CA LEU A 246 -3.76 -24.17 -5.36
C LEU A 246 -2.48 -24.90 -4.97
N SER A 247 -2.13 -25.98 -5.65
CA SER A 247 -0.78 -26.52 -5.57
C SER A 247 0.25 -25.51 -6.07
N PRO A 248 1.54 -25.66 -5.73
CA PRO A 248 2.61 -24.85 -6.32
C PRO A 248 2.66 -24.86 -7.85
N THR A 249 2.12 -25.92 -8.48
CA THR A 249 2.01 -26.02 -9.94
C THR A 249 0.75 -25.35 -10.50
N GLY A 250 -0.06 -24.68 -9.67
CA GLY A 250 -1.28 -23.97 -10.07
C GLY A 250 -2.52 -24.84 -10.19
N ALA A 251 -2.51 -26.10 -9.71
CA ALA A 251 -3.70 -26.94 -9.76
C ALA A 251 -4.62 -26.65 -8.58
N THR A 252 -5.92 -26.42 -8.82
CA THR A 252 -6.90 -26.21 -7.74
C THR A 252 -7.05 -27.46 -6.88
N LEU A 253 -6.78 -27.31 -5.59
CA LEU A 253 -6.90 -28.36 -4.57
C LEU A 253 -8.21 -28.23 -3.80
N ALA A 254 -8.62 -27.01 -3.49
CA ALA A 254 -9.86 -26.71 -2.78
C ALA A 254 -10.41 -25.32 -3.13
N THR A 255 -11.72 -25.17 -2.98
CA THR A 255 -12.41 -23.88 -3.03
C THR A 255 -13.35 -23.80 -1.84
N GLU A 256 -13.07 -22.88 -0.94
CA GLU A 256 -13.89 -22.52 0.20
C GLU A 256 -14.62 -21.19 -0.09
N GLN A 257 -15.52 -20.79 0.81
CA GLN A 257 -16.27 -19.54 0.68
C GLN A 257 -16.09 -18.72 1.96
N ALA A 258 -15.70 -17.46 1.82
CA ALA A 258 -15.88 -16.46 2.86
C ALA A 258 -17.37 -16.17 3.07
N VAL A 259 -17.72 -15.51 4.19
CA VAL A 259 -19.12 -15.15 4.45
C VAL A 259 -19.61 -14.04 3.52
N GLN A 260 -18.70 -13.15 3.12
CA GLN A 260 -18.96 -12.00 2.27
C GLN A 260 -18.05 -12.03 1.04
N ALA A 261 -18.49 -11.39 -0.03
CA ALA A 261 -17.67 -11.18 -1.23
C ALA A 261 -16.77 -9.95 -1.05
N GLY A 262 -15.97 -9.64 -2.08
CA GLY A 262 -15.08 -8.48 -2.02
C GLY A 262 -13.90 -8.73 -1.10
N ASN A 263 -13.41 -9.97 -1.09
CA ASN A 263 -12.28 -10.39 -0.30
C ASN A 263 -11.02 -9.61 -0.68
N ASP A 264 -10.20 -9.29 0.33
CA ASP A 264 -8.98 -8.52 0.18
C ASP A 264 -7.83 -9.20 0.93
N GLY A 265 -7.60 -8.88 2.21
CA GLY A 265 -6.58 -9.52 3.04
C GLY A 265 -6.88 -10.98 3.40
N LEU A 266 -5.82 -11.79 3.47
CA LEU A 266 -5.85 -13.21 3.83
C LEU A 266 -4.76 -13.51 4.86
N VAL A 267 -5.14 -14.20 5.93
CA VAL A 267 -4.21 -14.73 6.94
C VAL A 267 -4.52 -16.20 7.16
N ILE A 268 -3.50 -17.03 7.33
CA ILE A 268 -3.63 -18.45 7.68
C ILE A 268 -2.82 -18.72 8.95
N LEU A 269 -3.46 -19.30 9.96
CA LEU A 269 -2.80 -19.65 11.21
C LEU A 269 -2.25 -21.09 11.18
N GLU A 270 -1.40 -21.43 12.15
CA GLU A 270 -0.77 -22.75 12.28
C GLU A 270 -1.77 -23.91 12.37
N ASP A 271 -2.98 -23.66 12.90
CA ASP A 271 -4.06 -24.66 12.99
C ASP A 271 -4.84 -24.82 11.67
N GLY A 272 -4.47 -24.08 10.62
CA GLY A 272 -5.10 -24.05 9.31
C GLY A 272 -6.32 -23.14 9.22
N THR A 273 -6.67 -22.41 10.29
CA THR A 273 -7.74 -21.43 10.26
C THR A 273 -7.37 -20.27 9.35
N LYS A 274 -8.26 -19.96 8.40
CA LYS A 274 -8.12 -18.82 7.49
C LYS A 274 -8.97 -17.66 7.99
N TYR A 275 -8.42 -16.45 7.91
CA TYR A 275 -9.14 -15.21 8.12
C TYR A 275 -9.11 -14.38 6.84
N VAL A 276 -10.26 -13.84 6.47
CA VAL A 276 -10.43 -13.07 5.23
C VAL A 276 -11.17 -11.77 5.52
N SER A 277 -10.57 -10.63 5.20
CA SER A 277 -11.27 -9.33 5.24
C SER A 277 -12.04 -9.10 3.93
N SER A 278 -13.18 -8.41 4.05
CA SER A 278 -13.92 -7.90 2.89
C SER A 278 -13.78 -6.39 2.82
N VAL A 279 -13.07 -5.89 1.80
CA VAL A 279 -12.89 -4.45 1.59
C VAL A 279 -14.18 -3.76 1.13
N ARG A 280 -15.11 -4.53 0.52
CA ARG A 280 -16.39 -4.01 0.02
C ARG A 280 -17.49 -4.01 1.07
N GLU A 281 -17.52 -5.02 1.93
CA GLU A 281 -18.62 -5.25 2.88
C GLU A 281 -18.19 -5.02 4.35
N GLY A 282 -16.89 -5.00 4.64
CA GLY A 282 -16.33 -4.66 5.95
C GLY A 282 -16.36 -5.78 6.98
N GLY A 283 -16.64 -7.02 6.59
CA GLY A 283 -16.59 -8.17 7.48
C GLY A 283 -15.22 -8.84 7.53
N VAL A 284 -14.99 -9.58 8.61
CA VAL A 284 -13.85 -10.51 8.75
C VAL A 284 -14.42 -11.91 8.91
N SER A 285 -14.20 -12.74 7.90
CA SER A 285 -14.58 -14.16 7.92
C SER A 285 -13.52 -14.98 8.62
N ARG A 286 -13.93 -15.95 9.42
CA ARG A 286 -13.11 -17.04 9.97
C ARG A 286 -13.54 -18.35 9.32
N ILE A 287 -12.60 -19.11 8.80
CA ILE A 287 -12.82 -20.41 8.14
C ILE A 287 -11.91 -21.43 8.81
N ARG A 288 -12.48 -22.28 9.66
CA ARG A 288 -11.73 -23.40 10.25
C ARG A 288 -11.73 -24.60 9.32
N PRO A 289 -10.69 -25.44 9.33
CA PRO A 289 -10.65 -26.64 8.50
C PRO A 289 -11.90 -27.52 8.65
N GLY A 290 -12.65 -27.67 7.56
CA GLY A 290 -13.85 -28.51 7.52
C GLY A 290 -15.11 -27.89 8.15
N GLU A 291 -15.06 -26.63 8.60
CA GLU A 291 -16.21 -25.90 9.13
C GLU A 291 -16.71 -24.83 8.15
N PRO A 292 -18.01 -24.48 8.17
CA PRO A 292 -18.50 -23.32 7.44
C PRO A 292 -17.87 -22.01 7.95
N ALA A 293 -17.69 -21.05 7.05
CA ALA A 293 -17.21 -19.72 7.41
C ALA A 293 -18.20 -18.99 8.34
N GLU A 294 -17.66 -18.18 9.25
CA GLU A 294 -18.43 -17.30 10.15
C GLU A 294 -17.82 -15.90 10.22
N LEU A 295 -18.64 -14.87 10.50
CA LEU A 295 -18.13 -13.52 10.74
C LEU A 295 -17.70 -13.37 12.19
N ILE A 296 -16.48 -12.90 12.40
CA ILE A 296 -15.96 -12.55 13.74
C ILE A 296 -15.89 -11.04 13.98
N ALA A 297 -15.97 -10.24 12.92
CA ALA A 297 -16.12 -8.80 12.97
C ALA A 297 -16.94 -8.33 11.77
N SER A 298 -17.60 -7.18 11.88
CA SER A 298 -18.46 -6.64 10.84
C SER A 298 -18.41 -5.11 10.77
N ASN A 299 -18.73 -4.59 9.59
CA ASN A 299 -18.90 -3.16 9.32
C ASN A 299 -17.60 -2.34 9.59
N ILE A 300 -16.43 -2.95 9.39
CA ILE A 300 -15.15 -2.24 9.35
C ILE A 300 -15.07 -1.48 8.01
N PRO A 301 -14.99 -0.15 8.00
CA PRO A 301 -15.01 0.62 6.76
C PRO A 301 -13.77 0.30 5.90
N SER A 302 -13.97 -0.13 4.65
CA SER A 302 -12.86 -0.39 3.71
C SER A 302 -11.76 -1.26 4.34
N ALA A 303 -12.15 -2.41 4.91
CA ALA A 303 -11.23 -3.38 5.49
C ALA A 303 -10.38 -4.01 4.38
N ALA A 304 -9.24 -3.39 4.08
CA ALA A 304 -8.35 -3.77 2.99
C ALA A 304 -7.60 -5.06 3.31
N SER A 305 -6.27 -5.03 3.39
CA SER A 305 -5.47 -6.21 3.75
C SER A 305 -5.64 -6.62 5.23
N MET A 306 -4.84 -7.59 5.67
CA MET A 306 -4.79 -8.03 7.06
C MET A 306 -3.49 -8.77 7.36
N CYS A 307 -3.00 -8.65 8.60
CA CYS A 307 -1.94 -9.49 9.13
C CYS A 307 -2.28 -10.01 10.53
N TYR A 308 -1.59 -11.07 10.93
CA TYR A 308 -1.67 -11.62 12.27
C TYR A 308 -0.58 -11.03 13.16
N ASP A 309 -1.00 -10.31 14.19
CA ASP A 309 -0.13 -9.92 15.29
C ASP A 309 -0.11 -11.03 16.34
N VAL A 310 0.91 -11.90 16.25
CA VAL A 310 1.07 -13.05 17.16
C VAL A 310 1.35 -12.62 18.60
N GLY A 311 2.04 -11.49 18.82
CA GLY A 311 2.31 -10.97 20.17
C GLY A 311 1.03 -10.51 20.88
N GLY A 312 0.06 -10.00 20.12
CA GLY A 312 -1.25 -9.57 20.59
C GLY A 312 -2.36 -10.63 20.51
N ASN A 313 -2.14 -11.77 19.83
CA ASN A 313 -3.16 -12.73 19.43
C ASN A 313 -4.37 -12.04 18.77
N GLN A 314 -4.11 -11.27 17.70
CA GLN A 314 -5.10 -10.41 17.09
C GLN A 314 -4.83 -10.19 15.61
N LEU A 315 -5.88 -9.84 14.87
CA LEU A 315 -5.78 -9.41 13.48
C LEU A 315 -5.64 -7.90 13.42
N VAL A 316 -4.76 -7.42 12.54
CA VAL A 316 -4.59 -6.01 12.24
C VAL A 316 -5.01 -5.77 10.80
N ILE A 317 -5.88 -4.79 10.58
CA ILE A 317 -6.54 -4.55 9.29
C ILE A 317 -6.33 -3.09 8.92
N PRO A 318 -5.61 -2.78 7.85
CA PRO A 318 -5.52 -1.42 7.31
C PRO A 318 -6.87 -0.85 6.85
N LEU A 319 -7.15 0.41 7.19
CA LEU A 319 -8.31 1.18 6.71
C LEU A 319 -7.82 2.35 5.87
N ASN A 320 -7.54 2.05 4.60
CA ASN A 320 -6.95 2.96 3.63
C ASN A 320 -7.59 4.37 3.58
N PRO A 321 -8.92 4.55 3.41
CA PRO A 321 -9.52 5.89 3.35
C PRO A 321 -9.63 6.58 4.73
N ASN A 322 -9.40 5.87 5.83
CA ASN A 322 -9.58 6.39 7.18
C ASN A 322 -8.26 6.78 7.85
N ASN A 323 -7.11 6.55 7.21
CA ASN A 323 -5.78 6.79 7.79
C ASN A 323 -5.64 6.12 9.17
N ALA A 324 -6.02 4.84 9.23
CA ALA A 324 -6.09 4.08 10.45
C ALA A 324 -5.82 2.59 10.22
N VAL A 325 -5.65 1.86 11.33
CA VAL A 325 -5.73 0.40 11.38
C VAL A 325 -6.83 0.00 12.36
N ALA A 326 -7.52 -1.08 12.07
CA ALA A 326 -8.41 -1.77 12.99
C ALA A 326 -7.68 -2.97 13.62
N ILE A 327 -8.02 -3.26 14.86
CA ILE A 327 -7.54 -4.42 15.60
C ILE A 327 -8.75 -5.25 16.03
N VAL A 328 -8.69 -6.54 15.71
CA VAL A 328 -9.70 -7.56 16.06
C VAL A 328 -9.03 -8.64 16.90
N PRO A 329 -9.26 -8.69 18.22
CA PRO A 329 -8.72 -9.75 19.08
C PRO A 329 -9.25 -11.13 18.67
N LEU A 330 -8.40 -12.14 18.80
CA LEU A 330 -8.78 -13.54 18.64
C LEU A 330 -8.98 -14.21 20.01
N ASP A 331 -9.87 -15.21 20.05
CA ASP A 331 -10.20 -16.00 21.24
C ASP A 331 -9.18 -17.10 21.54
#